data_AF-A0A4U1JJF4-F1
#
_entry.id   AF-A0A4U1JJF4-F1
#
_cell.length_a   1.000
_cell.length_b   1.000
_cell.length_c   1.000
_cell.angle_alpha   90.00
_cell.angle_beta   90.00
_cell.angle_gamma   90.00
#
_symmetry.space_group_name_H-M   'P 1'
#
loop_
_entity.id
_entity.type
_entity.pdbx_description
1 polymer ?
#
loop_
_entity_poly.entity_id
_entity_poly.type
_entity_poly.pdbx_seq_one_letter_code
_entity_poly.pdbx_strand_id
1 'polypeptide(L)'
;MGINVNNVRATPTRVGGFNGSAFVPVINGQHRRFTWGTCRVNLAPAVANGVNCLSPAGAALGDTIFLPYLQDGICSVRLPDAGNATANGVNSFLTADMSGCKVFIDRVTGSNDLIVYHANNVSNSPPGNAGALNPVLQLPACTMTLAQLHATAAGHYPALAAPHTAVPVVATEISKPIYNIGAAAEVQRKTTQGRTNVEFLGGTVVFGVVAGASWEFYYQTWGSTSYTRPRTAPLRLFSGAQHDPMNSHNWKVLGFARFF
;
A
#
# COMPACT_ATOMS: atom_id res chain seq x y z
N MET A 1 4.89 -18.88 1.21
CA MET A 1 3.57 -19.02 0.54
C MET A 1 3.35 -17.75 -0.26
N GLY A 2 3.25 -17.83 -1.59
CA GLY A 2 3.04 -16.65 -2.43
C GLY A 2 1.67 -16.01 -2.20
N ILE A 3 1.56 -14.70 -2.49
CA ILE A 3 0.30 -13.95 -2.38
C ILE A 3 -0.70 -14.46 -3.42
N ASN A 4 -1.88 -14.93 -2.97
CA ASN A 4 -2.96 -15.32 -3.87
C ASN A 4 -3.80 -14.10 -4.27
N VAL A 5 -3.65 -13.65 -5.51
CA VAL A 5 -4.32 -12.47 -6.09
C VAL A 5 -5.85 -12.57 -5.99
N ASN A 6 -6.43 -13.75 -6.20
CA ASN A 6 -7.88 -13.95 -6.16
C ASN A 6 -8.43 -13.84 -4.73
N ASN A 7 -7.70 -14.38 -3.75
CA ASN A 7 -8.08 -14.26 -2.34
C ASN A 7 -8.05 -12.82 -1.88
N VAL A 8 -6.98 -12.08 -2.25
CA VAL A 8 -6.92 -10.65 -1.97
C VAL A 8 -8.10 -9.97 -2.66
N ARG A 9 -8.29 -10.10 -3.99
CA ARG A 9 -9.41 -9.48 -4.72
C ARG A 9 -10.78 -9.68 -4.06
N ALA A 10 -11.07 -10.88 -3.58
CA ALA A 10 -12.39 -11.22 -3.04
C ALA A 10 -12.58 -10.85 -1.56
N THR A 11 -11.50 -10.77 -0.77
CA THR A 11 -11.59 -10.68 0.69
C THR A 11 -10.81 -9.48 1.24
N PRO A 12 -11.38 -8.70 2.18
CA PRO A 12 -10.66 -7.62 2.85
C PRO A 12 -9.35 -8.15 3.44
N THR A 13 -8.25 -7.58 2.98
CA THR A 13 -6.90 -8.01 3.32
C THR A 13 -6.06 -6.80 3.69
N ARG A 14 -5.36 -6.88 4.83
CA ARG A 14 -4.42 -5.89 5.32
C ARG A 14 -3.02 -6.47 5.48
N VAL A 15 -2.03 -5.62 5.70
CA VAL A 15 -0.69 -6.04 6.14
C VAL A 15 -0.64 -6.08 7.66
N GLY A 16 0.06 -7.07 8.20
CA GLY A 16 0.35 -7.14 9.64
C GLY A 16 1.18 -5.96 10.11
N GLY A 17 1.25 -5.72 11.43
CA GLY A 17 2.02 -4.63 12.05
C GLY A 17 3.54 -4.82 11.95
N PHE A 18 4.06 -5.06 10.75
CA PHE A 18 5.47 -5.29 10.45
C PHE A 18 6.01 -4.13 9.62
N ASN A 19 7.13 -3.54 10.06
CA ASN A 19 7.81 -2.49 9.32
C ASN A 19 9.31 -2.76 9.14
N GLY A 20 9.70 -4.03 9.01
CA GLY A 20 11.07 -4.40 8.67
C GLY A 20 12.13 -3.98 9.71
N SER A 21 11.84 -4.05 11.01
CA SER A 21 12.75 -3.60 12.09
C SER A 21 14.14 -4.25 12.07
N ALA A 22 14.26 -5.46 11.51
CA ALA A 22 15.53 -6.17 11.35
C ALA A 22 16.27 -5.84 10.05
N PHE A 23 15.66 -5.07 9.14
CA PHE A 23 16.27 -4.74 7.85
C PHE A 23 17.22 -3.56 8.00
N VAL A 24 18.38 -3.66 7.33
CA VAL A 24 19.41 -2.62 7.36
C VAL A 24 19.43 -1.91 6.02
N PRO A 25 18.87 -0.68 5.92
CA PRO A 25 18.90 0.10 4.69
C PRO A 25 20.22 0.88 4.54
N VAL A 26 20.56 1.21 3.29
CA VAL A 26 21.45 2.34 3.00
C VAL A 26 20.67 3.63 3.17
N ILE A 27 21.27 4.61 3.86
CA ILE A 27 20.65 5.87 4.24
C ILE A 27 21.20 7.01 3.38
N ASN A 28 20.30 7.73 2.69
CA ASN A 28 20.63 8.94 1.92
C ASN A 28 19.58 10.02 2.21
N GLY A 29 19.75 10.78 3.29
CA GLY A 29 18.78 11.77 3.73
C GLY A 29 17.42 11.12 4.08
N GLN A 30 16.35 11.51 3.37
CA GLN A 30 15.00 10.94 3.51
C GLN A 30 14.79 9.63 2.73
N HIS A 31 15.79 9.17 1.98
CA HIS A 31 15.74 7.92 1.25
C HIS A 31 16.34 6.77 2.09
N ARG A 32 15.59 5.68 2.24
CA ARG A 32 16.05 4.38 2.77
C ARG A 32 16.03 3.36 1.65
N ARG A 33 17.20 2.95 1.18
CA ARG A 33 17.31 1.96 0.11
C ARG A 33 17.62 0.59 0.69
N PHE A 34 16.76 -0.37 0.38
CA PHE A 34 16.93 -1.77 0.74
C PHE A 34 17.44 -2.58 -0.44
N THR A 35 18.10 -3.69 -0.15
CA THR A 35 18.46 -4.71 -1.13
C THR A 35 17.51 -5.88 -0.93
N TRP A 36 16.97 -6.43 -2.03
CA TRP A 36 15.99 -7.50 -1.93
C TRP A 36 16.50 -8.73 -1.17
N GLY A 37 17.81 -9.00 -1.16
CA GLY A 37 18.41 -10.09 -0.38
C GLY A 37 18.35 -9.91 1.15
N THR A 38 18.15 -8.68 1.65
CA THR A 38 18.09 -8.40 3.09
C THR A 38 16.70 -8.02 3.58
N CYS A 39 15.74 -7.78 2.69
CA CYS A 39 14.36 -7.46 3.03
C CYS A 39 13.36 -8.56 2.65
N ARG A 40 13.76 -9.82 2.82
CA ARG A 40 12.91 -11.00 2.58
C ARG A 40 12.09 -11.38 3.80
N VAL A 41 10.87 -11.84 3.56
CA VAL A 41 9.91 -12.28 4.58
C VAL A 41 9.20 -13.56 4.15
N ASN A 42 8.76 -14.33 5.13
CA ASN A 42 7.68 -15.29 4.94
C ASN A 42 6.36 -14.62 5.32
N LEU A 43 5.31 -14.90 4.55
CA LEU A 43 3.95 -14.49 4.89
C LEU A 43 3.23 -15.63 5.61
N ALA A 44 2.67 -15.30 6.78
CA ALA A 44 1.73 -16.16 7.48
C ALA A 44 0.32 -15.58 7.33
N PRO A 45 -0.69 -16.40 6.93
CA PRO A 45 -2.07 -15.96 7.00
C PRO A 45 -2.46 -15.76 8.46
N ALA A 46 -3.09 -14.62 8.75
CA ALA A 46 -3.68 -14.33 10.05
C ALA A 46 -5.03 -13.62 9.86
N VAL A 47 -5.78 -13.46 10.94
CA VAL A 47 -6.96 -12.60 11.00
C VAL A 47 -6.77 -11.61 12.13
N ALA A 48 -6.97 -10.32 11.84
CA ALA A 48 -6.88 -9.26 12.83
C ALA A 48 -8.12 -8.35 12.69
N ASN A 49 -8.87 -8.17 13.77
CA ASN A 49 -10.12 -7.40 13.80
C ASN A 49 -11.10 -7.82 12.69
N GLY A 50 -11.21 -9.12 12.40
CA GLY A 50 -12.09 -9.67 11.36
C GLY A 50 -11.66 -9.39 9.91
N VAL A 51 -10.43 -8.94 9.68
CA VAL A 51 -9.84 -8.73 8.35
C VAL A 51 -8.72 -9.75 8.14
N ASN A 52 -8.62 -10.33 6.93
CA ASN A 52 -7.49 -11.18 6.59
C ASN A 52 -6.19 -10.36 6.64
N CYS A 53 -5.12 -10.99 7.08
CA CYS A 53 -3.86 -10.32 7.30
C CYS A 53 -2.73 -11.09 6.62
N LEU A 54 -2.00 -10.41 5.74
CA LEU A 54 -0.69 -10.85 5.27
C LEU A 54 0.32 -10.46 6.35
N SER A 55 0.63 -11.38 7.26
CA SER A 55 1.53 -11.11 8.38
C SER A 55 2.97 -11.45 7.98
N PRO A 56 3.83 -10.44 7.72
CA PRO A 56 5.19 -10.69 7.32
C PRO A 56 6.06 -10.97 8.54
N ALA A 57 6.96 -11.95 8.42
CA ALA A 57 8.01 -12.23 9.38
C ALA A 57 9.35 -12.31 8.65
N GLY A 58 10.37 -11.60 9.16
CA GLY A 58 11.71 -11.58 8.57
C GLY A 58 12.27 -12.99 8.37
N ALA A 59 12.72 -13.27 7.15
CA ALA A 59 13.27 -14.58 6.79
C ALA A 59 14.30 -14.40 5.68
N ALA A 60 15.57 -14.75 5.93
CA ALA A 60 16.67 -14.54 4.98
C ALA A 60 16.43 -15.19 3.60
N LEU A 61 15.67 -16.30 3.56
CA LEU A 61 15.27 -17.01 2.34
C LEU A 61 13.75 -16.93 2.09
N GLY A 62 13.07 -15.94 2.67
CA GLY A 62 11.61 -15.79 2.55
C GLY A 62 11.17 -15.54 1.12
N ASP A 63 10.01 -16.04 0.70
CA ASP A 63 9.58 -15.96 -0.70
C ASP A 63 9.05 -14.59 -1.13
N THR A 64 8.88 -13.66 -0.18
CA THR A 64 8.36 -12.33 -0.43
C THR A 64 9.40 -11.26 -0.13
N ILE A 65 9.58 -10.31 -1.05
CA ILE A 65 10.33 -9.07 -0.79
C ILE A 65 9.39 -8.08 -0.10
N PHE A 66 9.78 -7.56 1.06
CA PHE A 66 9.02 -6.58 1.82
C PHE A 66 9.64 -5.19 1.74
N LEU A 67 8.83 -4.17 1.47
CA LEU A 67 9.25 -2.77 1.48
C LEU A 67 8.61 -2.01 2.67
N PRO A 68 9.39 -1.64 3.69
CA PRO A 68 8.92 -0.83 4.81
C PRO A 68 8.44 0.57 4.39
N TYR A 69 7.66 1.22 5.26
CA TYR A 69 7.40 2.65 5.14
C TYR A 69 8.36 3.46 6.03
N LEU A 70 8.57 4.72 5.65
CA LEU A 70 9.27 5.72 6.46
C LEU A 70 8.34 6.92 6.65
N GLN A 71 8.24 7.45 7.87
CA GLN A 71 7.52 8.70 8.10
C GLN A 71 8.23 9.86 7.40
N ASP A 72 7.49 10.65 6.62
CA ASP A 72 8.01 11.83 5.90
C ASP A 72 9.27 11.54 5.08
N GLY A 73 9.27 10.40 4.38
CA GLY A 73 10.38 9.96 3.56
C GLY A 73 9.99 8.90 2.56
N ILE A 74 11.00 8.27 1.97
CA ILE A 74 10.83 7.28 0.90
C ILE A 74 11.71 6.07 1.12
N CYS A 75 11.10 4.90 1.02
CA CYS A 75 11.81 3.62 0.98
C CYS A 75 11.85 3.11 -0.45
N SER A 76 12.93 2.42 -0.83
CA SER A 76 12.98 1.72 -2.11
C SER A 76 13.63 0.35 -2.02
N VAL A 77 13.32 -0.50 -3.00
CA VAL A 77 14.04 -1.75 -3.24
C VAL A 77 14.15 -1.98 -4.74
N ARG A 78 15.34 -2.41 -5.21
CA ARG A 78 15.51 -2.92 -6.56
C ARG A 78 15.09 -4.38 -6.59
N LEU A 79 14.02 -4.68 -7.31
CA LEU A 79 13.57 -6.05 -7.56
C LEU A 79 14.37 -6.62 -8.73
N PRO A 80 14.84 -7.87 -8.62
CA PRO A 80 15.42 -8.56 -9.77
C PRO A 80 14.33 -8.79 -10.83
N ASP A 81 14.73 -8.95 -12.08
CA ASP A 81 13.84 -9.48 -13.13
C ASP A 81 13.12 -10.76 -12.65
N ALA A 82 11.95 -11.03 -13.24
CA ALA A 82 11.08 -12.13 -12.81
C ALA A 82 11.76 -13.52 -12.87
N GLY A 83 12.65 -13.74 -13.85
CA GLY A 83 13.38 -15.00 -13.98
C GLY A 83 14.39 -15.17 -12.85
N ASN A 84 15.17 -14.13 -12.58
CA ASN A 84 16.13 -14.11 -11.47
C ASN A 84 15.43 -14.14 -10.09
N ALA A 85 14.28 -13.48 -9.94
CA ALA A 85 13.44 -13.58 -8.75
C ALA A 85 13.06 -15.04 -8.45
N THR A 86 12.48 -15.71 -9.46
CA THR A 86 12.02 -17.10 -9.35
C THR A 86 13.18 -18.06 -9.09
N ALA A 87 14.30 -17.88 -9.78
CA ALA A 87 15.51 -18.68 -9.58
C ALA A 87 16.06 -18.60 -8.15
N ASN A 88 15.79 -17.50 -7.43
CA ASN A 88 16.17 -17.28 -6.04
C ASN A 88 15.02 -17.51 -5.04
N GLY A 89 13.95 -18.16 -5.48
CA GLY A 89 12.79 -18.51 -4.64
C GLY A 89 11.96 -17.30 -4.20
N VAL A 90 12.03 -16.17 -4.91
CA VAL A 90 11.15 -15.02 -4.69
C VAL A 90 9.97 -15.13 -5.66
N ASN A 91 8.75 -15.05 -5.12
CA ASN A 91 7.51 -15.13 -5.90
C ASN A 91 6.59 -13.92 -5.71
N SER A 92 6.79 -13.12 -4.67
CA SER A 92 5.97 -11.94 -4.39
C SER A 92 6.72 -10.75 -3.82
N PHE A 93 6.06 -9.61 -3.89
CA PHE A 93 6.42 -8.35 -3.28
C PHE A 93 5.27 -7.88 -2.40
N LEU A 94 5.58 -7.26 -1.28
CA LEU A 94 4.61 -6.61 -0.40
C LEU A 94 5.21 -5.33 0.15
N THR A 95 4.40 -4.29 0.32
CA THR A 95 4.82 -3.11 1.08
C THR A 95 3.96 -2.95 2.33
N ALA A 96 4.42 -2.15 3.30
CA ALA A 96 3.60 -1.78 4.45
C ALA A 96 2.26 -1.15 4.03
N ASP A 97 1.25 -1.23 4.90
CA ASP A 97 -0.08 -0.65 4.65
C ASP A 97 0.02 0.83 4.22
N MET A 98 -0.76 1.19 3.21
CA MET A 98 -0.79 2.51 2.60
C MET A 98 -1.88 3.36 3.26
N SER A 99 -1.48 4.50 3.83
CA SER A 99 -2.40 5.48 4.43
C SER A 99 -2.07 6.90 3.95
N GLY A 100 -2.34 7.17 2.68
CA GLY A 100 -2.00 8.45 2.03
C GLY A 100 -0.62 8.48 1.39
N CYS A 101 0.11 7.37 1.47
CA CYS A 101 1.35 7.13 0.75
C CYS A 101 1.11 7.05 -0.77
N LYS A 102 2.22 7.10 -1.53
CA LYS A 102 2.26 6.88 -2.98
C LYS A 102 3.32 5.84 -3.31
N VAL A 103 3.00 4.95 -4.25
CA VAL A 103 3.96 3.96 -4.78
C VAL A 103 4.38 4.38 -6.18
N PHE A 104 5.67 4.27 -6.44
CA PHE A 104 6.27 4.47 -7.76
C PHE A 104 6.97 3.18 -8.17
N ILE A 105 6.94 2.87 -9.47
CA ILE A 105 7.69 1.77 -10.06
C ILE A 105 8.46 2.32 -11.25
N ASP A 106 9.78 2.20 -11.17
CA ASP A 106 10.68 2.51 -12.27
C ASP A 106 11.18 1.22 -12.90
N ARG A 107 11.44 1.25 -14.22
CA ARG A 107 12.24 0.25 -14.92
C ARG A 107 13.71 0.65 -14.89
N VAL A 108 14.61 -0.32 -14.85
CA VAL A 108 16.06 -0.07 -14.92
C VAL A 108 16.55 -0.22 -16.36
N THR A 109 17.06 0.86 -16.96
CA THR A 109 17.61 0.83 -18.32
C THR A 109 18.67 -0.26 -18.49
N GLY A 110 18.57 -1.06 -19.55
CA GLY A 110 19.52 -2.14 -19.84
C GLY A 110 19.28 -3.45 -19.08
N SER A 111 18.19 -3.54 -18.28
CA SER A 111 17.77 -4.77 -17.60
C SER A 111 16.25 -4.84 -17.50
N ASN A 112 15.73 -5.98 -17.05
CA ASN A 112 14.30 -6.15 -16.72
C ASN A 112 14.02 -5.95 -15.21
N ASP A 113 15.00 -5.44 -14.47
CA ASP A 113 14.84 -5.11 -13.06
C ASP A 113 13.88 -3.93 -12.88
N LEU A 114 13.23 -3.90 -11.72
CA LEU A 114 12.38 -2.80 -11.30
C LEU A 114 12.95 -2.14 -10.06
N ILE A 115 12.61 -0.88 -9.85
CA ILE A 115 12.79 -0.22 -8.55
C ILE A 115 11.42 0.21 -8.08
N VAL A 116 11.01 -0.31 -6.92
CA VAL A 116 9.75 0.03 -6.28
C VAL A 116 10.02 0.99 -5.15
N TYR A 117 9.25 2.07 -5.08
CA TYR A 117 9.34 3.07 -4.03
C TYR A 117 8.04 3.15 -3.25
N HIS A 118 8.14 3.30 -1.94
CA HIS A 118 7.04 3.65 -1.04
C HIS A 118 7.35 5.02 -0.45
N ALA A 119 6.65 6.05 -0.92
CA ALA A 119 6.81 7.42 -0.46
C ALA A 119 5.66 7.83 0.45
N ASN A 120 5.98 8.56 1.52
CA ASN A 120 5.01 9.01 2.50
C ASN A 120 5.27 10.47 2.88
N ASN A 121 4.20 11.19 3.22
CA ASN A 121 4.25 12.56 3.68
C ASN A 121 3.11 12.82 4.67
N VAL A 122 3.39 12.60 5.94
CA VAL A 122 2.45 12.86 7.05
C VAL A 122 2.35 14.37 7.30
N SER A 123 3.45 15.11 7.13
CA SER A 123 3.52 16.54 7.39
C SER A 123 2.52 17.39 6.58
N ASN A 124 2.19 16.98 5.36
CA ASN A 124 1.20 17.62 4.48
C ASN A 124 -0.05 16.74 4.28
N SER A 125 -0.27 15.74 5.13
CA SER A 125 -1.49 14.94 5.08
C SER A 125 -2.68 15.77 5.58
N PRO A 126 -3.88 15.59 5.00
CA PRO A 126 -5.09 16.17 5.58
C PRO A 126 -5.25 15.74 7.05
N PRO A 127 -5.78 16.60 7.93
CA PRO A 127 -6.13 16.21 9.29
C PRO A 127 -7.00 14.94 9.28
N GLY A 128 -6.85 14.09 10.29
CA GLY A 128 -7.49 12.75 10.33
C GLY A 128 -8.98 12.77 9.97
N ASN A 129 -9.74 13.72 10.53
CA ASN A 129 -11.17 13.87 10.25
C ASN A 129 -11.45 14.25 8.78
N ALA A 130 -10.67 15.17 8.20
CA ALA A 130 -10.85 15.57 6.80
C ALA A 130 -10.52 14.42 5.83
N GLY A 131 -9.50 13.62 6.14
CA GLY A 131 -9.12 12.44 5.36
C GLY A 131 -10.15 11.30 5.45
N ALA A 132 -10.77 11.10 6.61
CA ALA A 132 -11.82 10.11 6.79
C ALA A 132 -13.14 10.50 6.09
N LEU A 133 -13.48 11.79 6.10
CA LEU A 133 -14.65 12.33 5.40
C LEU A 133 -14.45 12.42 3.88
N ASN A 134 -13.20 12.52 3.42
CA ASN A 134 -12.85 12.55 2.01
C ASN A 134 -11.64 11.63 1.73
N PRO A 135 -11.88 10.32 1.47
CA PRO A 135 -10.82 9.33 1.30
C PRO A 135 -9.86 9.60 0.14
N VAL A 136 -10.27 10.39 -0.84
CA VAL A 136 -9.45 10.78 -2.00
C VAL A 136 -8.73 12.11 -1.80
N LEU A 137 -8.96 12.82 -0.68
CA LEU A 137 -8.33 14.10 -0.42
C LEU A 137 -6.81 13.94 -0.28
N GLN A 138 -6.09 14.58 -1.18
CA GLN A 138 -4.64 14.74 -1.15
C GLN A 138 -4.32 16.20 -1.43
N LEU A 139 -3.61 16.86 -0.49
CA LEU A 139 -3.27 18.27 -0.64
C LEU A 139 -2.21 18.43 -1.74
N PRO A 140 -2.24 19.53 -2.53
CA PRO A 140 -1.24 19.78 -3.56
C PRO A 140 0.21 19.73 -3.06
N ALA A 141 0.47 20.26 -1.86
CA ALA A 141 1.78 20.20 -1.21
C ALA A 141 2.23 18.75 -0.95
N CYS A 142 1.31 17.86 -0.56
CA CYS A 142 1.60 16.43 -0.39
C CYS A 142 2.01 15.80 -1.72
N THR A 143 1.26 16.05 -2.79
CA THR A 143 1.58 15.55 -4.14
C THR A 143 2.95 16.01 -4.61
N MET A 144 3.27 17.30 -4.42
CA MET A 144 4.58 17.86 -4.78
C MET A 144 5.71 17.21 -3.99
N THR A 145 5.57 17.07 -2.67
CA THR A 145 6.64 16.46 -1.86
C THR A 145 6.84 14.99 -2.19
N LEU A 146 5.78 14.22 -2.45
CA LEU A 146 5.90 12.81 -2.84
C LEU A 146 6.64 12.67 -4.19
N ALA A 147 6.37 13.54 -5.16
CA ALA A 147 7.09 13.57 -6.43
C ALA A 147 8.56 13.98 -6.24
N GLN A 148 8.84 14.97 -5.38
CA GLN A 148 10.20 15.38 -5.04
C GLN A 148 11.00 14.25 -4.38
N LEU A 149 10.39 13.54 -3.42
CA LEU A 149 11.01 12.39 -2.76
C LEU A 149 11.40 11.31 -3.78
N HIS A 150 10.52 11.00 -4.74
CA HIS A 150 10.82 10.03 -5.80
C HIS A 150 11.95 10.52 -6.72
N ALA A 151 11.88 11.76 -7.22
CA ALA A 151 12.93 12.32 -8.08
C ALA A 151 14.32 12.31 -7.41
N THR A 152 14.39 12.72 -6.14
CA THR A 152 15.63 12.66 -5.35
C THR A 152 16.09 11.21 -5.14
N ALA A 153 15.19 10.29 -4.80
CA ALA A 153 15.54 8.89 -4.57
C ALA A 153 16.05 8.19 -5.84
N ALA A 154 15.41 8.44 -6.99
CA ALA A 154 15.85 7.93 -8.28
C ALA A 154 17.25 8.44 -8.65
N GLY A 155 17.56 9.71 -8.33
CA GLY A 155 18.88 10.30 -8.51
C GLY A 155 20.01 9.64 -7.70
N HIS A 156 19.70 8.86 -6.66
CA HIS A 156 20.71 8.16 -5.86
C HIS A 156 21.20 6.83 -6.50
N TYR A 157 20.53 6.32 -7.53
CA TYR A 157 20.88 5.04 -8.18
C TYR A 157 22.02 5.11 -9.19
N PRO A 158 22.13 6.15 -10.05
CA PRO A 158 23.23 6.26 -11.01
C PRO A 158 24.60 6.42 -10.37
N ALA A 159 24.68 6.96 -9.14
CA ALA A 159 25.93 7.18 -8.43
C ALA A 159 26.46 5.94 -7.68
N LEU A 160 25.80 4.79 -7.80
CA LEU A 160 26.23 3.57 -7.12
C LEU A 160 27.36 2.87 -7.86
N ALA A 161 28.20 2.15 -7.10
CA ALA A 161 29.15 1.22 -7.68
C ALA A 161 28.42 0.01 -8.30
N ALA A 162 29.00 -0.54 -9.37
CA ALA A 162 28.55 -1.80 -9.92
C ALA A 162 28.60 -2.91 -8.83
N PRO A 163 27.66 -3.86 -8.82
CA PRO A 163 26.58 -4.08 -9.79
C PRO A 163 25.28 -3.29 -9.48
N HIS A 164 25.29 -2.40 -8.49
CA HIS A 164 24.08 -1.75 -8.00
C HIS A 164 23.70 -0.48 -8.78
N THR A 165 24.61 0.05 -9.60
CA THR A 165 24.34 1.14 -10.53
C THR A 165 23.09 0.84 -11.35
N ALA A 166 22.17 1.79 -11.40
CA ALA A 166 20.95 1.71 -12.19
C ALA A 166 20.60 3.09 -12.72
N VAL A 167 19.97 3.12 -13.90
CA VAL A 167 19.35 4.33 -14.48
C VAL A 167 17.85 4.10 -14.46
N PRO A 168 17.13 4.56 -13.41
CA PRO A 168 15.69 4.38 -13.30
C PRO A 168 14.95 5.22 -14.34
N VAL A 169 13.92 4.64 -14.95
CA VAL A 169 12.98 5.31 -15.84
C VAL A 169 11.58 5.06 -15.33
N VAL A 170 10.82 6.14 -15.08
CA VAL A 170 9.46 6.05 -14.53
C VAL A 170 8.59 5.18 -15.41
N ALA A 171 7.97 4.16 -14.83
CA ALA A 171 7.09 3.25 -15.56
C ALA A 171 5.63 3.40 -15.14
N THR A 172 5.34 3.51 -13.83
CA THR A 172 3.99 3.78 -13.32
C THR A 172 4.03 4.29 -11.88
N GLU A 173 2.88 4.75 -11.42
CA GLU A 173 2.65 5.16 -10.04
C GLU A 173 1.19 4.90 -9.63
N ILE A 174 0.95 4.74 -8.33
CA ILE A 174 -0.40 4.68 -7.76
C ILE A 174 -0.49 5.61 -6.54
N SER A 175 -1.48 6.49 -6.54
CA SER A 175 -1.68 7.55 -5.55
C SER A 175 -3.02 7.44 -4.85
N LYS A 176 -3.14 8.13 -3.70
CA LYS A 176 -4.32 8.13 -2.84
C LYS A 176 -5.64 8.38 -3.56
N PRO A 177 -5.76 9.40 -4.44
CA PRO A 177 -7.00 9.63 -5.17
C PRO A 177 -7.44 8.45 -6.04
N ILE A 178 -6.49 7.67 -6.56
CA ILE A 178 -6.77 6.53 -7.44
C ILE A 178 -7.20 5.32 -6.61
N TYR A 179 -6.38 4.89 -5.65
CA TYR A 179 -6.70 3.65 -4.91
C TYR A 179 -7.90 3.81 -3.97
N ASN A 180 -8.22 5.03 -3.50
CA ASN A 180 -9.38 5.28 -2.62
C ASN A 180 -10.67 5.69 -3.35
N ILE A 181 -10.74 5.63 -4.68
CA ILE A 181 -11.93 6.08 -5.41
C ILE A 181 -13.22 5.37 -4.98
N GLY A 182 -13.15 4.06 -4.73
CA GLY A 182 -14.31 3.30 -4.23
C GLY A 182 -14.63 3.55 -2.76
N ALA A 183 -13.65 3.94 -1.94
CA ALA A 183 -13.91 4.40 -0.57
C ALA A 183 -14.66 5.73 -0.56
N ALA A 184 -14.29 6.68 -1.44
CA ALA A 184 -15.04 7.93 -1.62
C ALA A 184 -16.47 7.68 -2.13
N ALA A 185 -16.65 6.76 -3.08
CA ALA A 185 -17.98 6.37 -3.55
C ALA A 185 -18.84 5.78 -2.42
N GLU A 186 -18.26 4.98 -1.52
CA GLU A 186 -18.98 4.45 -0.36
C GLU A 186 -19.39 5.53 0.64
N VAL A 187 -18.49 6.48 0.93
CA VAL A 187 -18.81 7.64 1.79
C VAL A 187 -19.97 8.43 1.18
N GLN A 188 -19.87 8.77 -0.11
CA GLN A 188 -20.92 9.50 -0.83
C GLN A 188 -22.25 8.74 -0.80
N ARG A 189 -22.24 7.43 -1.07
CA ARG A 189 -23.43 6.59 -1.05
C ARG A 189 -24.14 6.64 0.30
N LYS A 190 -23.41 6.58 1.41
CA LYS A 190 -23.99 6.70 2.77
C LYS A 190 -24.54 8.10 3.03
N THR A 191 -23.83 9.14 2.60
CA THR A 191 -24.31 10.52 2.70
C THR A 191 -25.63 10.70 1.93
N THR A 192 -25.74 10.18 0.70
CA THR A 192 -26.99 10.19 -0.09
C THR A 192 -28.12 9.41 0.57
N GLN A 193 -27.82 8.43 1.43
CA GLN A 193 -28.82 7.73 2.27
C GLN A 193 -29.24 8.53 3.51
N GLY A 194 -28.85 9.81 3.63
CA GLY A 194 -29.16 10.66 4.77
C GLY A 194 -28.39 10.32 6.04
N ARG A 195 -27.28 9.57 5.94
CA ARG A 195 -26.38 9.32 7.07
C ARG A 195 -25.54 10.57 7.36
N THR A 196 -25.23 10.82 8.62
CA THR A 196 -24.36 11.92 9.05
C THR A 196 -23.07 11.38 9.67
N ASN A 197 -22.03 12.21 9.75
CA ASN A 197 -20.69 11.84 10.26
C ASN A 197 -20.14 10.58 9.57
N VAL A 198 -20.21 10.56 8.24
CA VAL A 198 -19.80 9.39 7.44
C VAL A 198 -18.28 9.40 7.28
N GLU A 199 -17.61 8.53 8.01
CA GLU A 199 -16.15 8.43 8.03
C GLU A 199 -15.70 7.10 7.46
N PHE A 200 -14.74 7.13 6.53
CA PHE A 200 -14.07 5.94 6.06
C PHE A 200 -13.06 5.43 7.09
N LEU A 201 -13.13 4.13 7.39
CA LEU A 201 -12.11 3.40 8.15
C LEU A 201 -11.61 2.23 7.31
N GLY A 202 -10.29 2.10 7.18
CA GLY A 202 -9.67 1.07 6.38
C GLY A 202 -8.27 1.43 5.96
N GLY A 203 -7.77 0.77 4.92
CA GLY A 203 -6.45 1.00 4.38
C GLY A 203 -6.30 0.43 2.98
N THR A 204 -5.09 0.59 2.43
CA THR A 204 -4.77 0.04 1.12
C THR A 204 -3.53 -0.84 1.23
N VAL A 205 -3.58 -2.03 0.65
CA VAL A 205 -2.42 -2.91 0.48
C VAL A 205 -1.94 -2.79 -0.94
N VAL A 206 -0.62 -2.69 -1.12
CA VAL A 206 0.03 -2.80 -2.44
C VAL A 206 0.96 -4.00 -2.41
N PHE A 207 0.84 -4.84 -3.44
CA PHE A 207 1.59 -6.08 -3.54
C PHE A 207 1.91 -6.38 -5.00
N GLY A 208 2.93 -7.22 -5.20
CA GLY A 208 3.33 -7.70 -6.51
C GLY A 208 3.47 -9.22 -6.52
N VAL A 209 3.29 -9.81 -7.69
CA VAL A 209 3.50 -11.24 -7.93
C VAL A 209 4.31 -11.43 -9.20
N VAL A 210 5.13 -12.47 -9.22
CA VAL A 210 5.77 -12.94 -10.46
C VAL A 210 4.71 -13.72 -11.25
N ALA A 211 4.34 -13.21 -12.43
CA ALA A 211 3.40 -13.84 -13.35
C ALA A 211 4.13 -14.19 -14.66
N GLY A 212 4.55 -15.45 -14.80
CA GLY A 212 5.40 -15.87 -15.91
C GLY A 212 6.74 -15.14 -15.89
N ALA A 213 7.07 -14.43 -16.97
CA ALA A 213 8.35 -13.71 -17.12
C ALA A 213 8.29 -12.23 -16.69
N SER A 214 7.27 -11.82 -15.94
CA SER A 214 7.09 -10.41 -15.55
C SER A 214 6.57 -10.26 -14.12
N TRP A 215 6.88 -9.12 -13.52
CA TRP A 215 6.22 -8.67 -12.30
C TRP A 215 4.90 -8.00 -12.65
N GLU A 216 3.85 -8.34 -11.91
CA GLU A 216 2.58 -7.63 -11.92
C GLU A 216 2.31 -7.02 -10.55
N PHE A 217 1.79 -5.80 -10.51
CA PHE A 217 1.46 -5.12 -9.27
C PHE A 217 -0.01 -4.77 -9.16
N TYR A 218 -0.51 -4.92 -7.94
CA TYR A 218 -1.90 -4.80 -7.58
C TYR A 218 -2.03 -3.91 -6.36
N TYR A 219 -3.16 -3.23 -6.25
CA TYR A 219 -3.62 -2.67 -4.99
C TYR A 219 -4.96 -3.26 -4.60
N GLN A 220 -5.21 -3.28 -3.29
CA GLN A 220 -6.54 -3.42 -2.73
C GLN A 220 -6.79 -2.30 -1.73
N THR A 221 -7.91 -1.63 -1.85
CA THR A 221 -8.46 -0.80 -0.78
C THR A 221 -9.55 -1.57 -0.07
N TRP A 222 -9.38 -1.76 1.24
CA TRP A 222 -10.33 -2.43 2.11
C TRP A 222 -10.83 -1.45 3.16
N GLY A 223 -12.03 -1.67 3.67
CA GLY A 223 -12.54 -0.86 4.76
C GLY A 223 -14.05 -0.88 4.87
N SER A 224 -14.57 0.09 5.60
CA SER A 224 -16.00 0.32 5.81
C SER A 224 -16.24 1.77 6.17
N THR A 225 -17.48 2.12 6.49
CA THR A 225 -17.84 3.46 6.95
C THR A 225 -18.44 3.44 8.34
N SER A 226 -17.94 4.31 9.23
CA SER A 226 -18.63 4.74 10.44
C SER A 226 -19.64 5.80 10.06
N TYR A 227 -20.82 5.80 10.69
CA TYR A 227 -21.84 6.82 10.46
C TYR A 227 -22.95 6.81 11.50
N THR A 228 -23.64 7.94 11.64
CA THR A 228 -24.87 8.06 12.42
C THR A 228 -26.09 7.85 11.54
N ARG A 229 -27.06 7.06 12.01
CA ARG A 229 -28.33 6.81 11.30
C ARG A 229 -29.35 7.89 11.63
N PRO A 230 -30.08 8.46 10.64
CA PRO A 230 -31.20 9.33 10.92
C PRO A 230 -32.29 8.58 11.70
N ARG A 231 -32.99 9.29 12.59
CA ARG A 231 -34.05 8.70 13.44
C ARG A 231 -35.20 8.10 12.65
N THR A 232 -35.41 8.54 11.42
CA THR A 232 -36.50 8.13 10.51
C THR A 232 -36.16 6.92 9.64
N ALA A 233 -34.98 6.29 9.78
CA ALA A 233 -34.58 5.17 8.94
C ALA A 233 -35.49 3.93 9.13
N PRO A 234 -35.83 3.20 8.04
CA PRO A 234 -36.87 2.16 8.04
C PRO A 234 -36.58 0.91 8.88
N LEU A 235 -35.33 0.70 9.33
CA LEU A 235 -34.98 -0.35 10.28
C LEU A 235 -35.03 0.24 11.70
N ARG A 236 -36.23 0.26 12.28
CA ARG A 236 -36.58 0.89 13.57
C ARG A 236 -35.88 0.32 14.82
N LEU A 237 -35.01 -0.69 14.70
CA LEU A 237 -34.30 -1.25 15.87
C LEU A 237 -33.10 -0.41 16.35
N PHE A 238 -32.60 0.57 15.58
CA PHE A 238 -31.37 1.31 15.93
C PHE A 238 -31.39 2.80 15.51
N SER A 239 -32.54 3.46 15.59
CA SER A 239 -32.66 4.90 15.29
C SER A 239 -31.81 5.73 16.25
N GLY A 240 -30.85 6.53 15.74
CA GLY A 240 -29.93 7.32 16.55
C GLY A 240 -28.67 6.58 17.02
N ALA A 241 -28.49 5.30 16.67
CA ALA A 241 -27.27 4.56 16.98
C ALA A 241 -26.14 4.86 15.98
N GLN A 242 -24.91 4.96 16.49
CA GLN A 242 -23.70 5.01 15.69
C GLN A 242 -23.42 3.62 15.11
N HIS A 243 -23.25 3.54 13.79
CA HIS A 243 -22.65 2.37 13.16
C HIS A 243 -21.13 2.51 13.26
N ASP A 244 -20.50 1.58 13.97
CA ASP A 244 -19.04 1.50 14.07
C ASP A 244 -18.57 0.16 13.47
N PRO A 245 -17.83 0.19 12.34
CA PRO A 245 -17.34 -1.03 11.71
C PRO A 245 -16.32 -1.79 12.55
N MET A 246 -15.67 -1.17 13.53
CA MET A 246 -14.78 -1.87 14.47
C MET A 246 -15.55 -2.85 15.35
N ASN A 247 -16.80 -2.53 15.70
CA ASN A 247 -17.66 -3.42 16.49
C ASN A 247 -18.41 -4.41 15.60
N SER A 248 -18.85 -3.97 14.42
CA SER A 248 -19.68 -4.81 13.54
C SER A 248 -18.89 -5.73 12.62
N HIS A 249 -17.56 -5.57 12.52
CA HIS A 249 -16.66 -6.35 11.66
C HIS A 249 -17.11 -6.40 10.18
N ASN A 250 -17.81 -5.37 9.70
CA ASN A 250 -18.39 -5.30 8.35
C ASN A 250 -17.39 -4.72 7.35
N TRP A 251 -16.24 -5.39 7.22
CA TRP A 251 -15.19 -5.00 6.29
C TRP A 251 -15.49 -5.47 4.88
N LYS A 252 -15.10 -4.67 3.89
CA LYS A 252 -15.29 -5.00 2.46
C LYS A 252 -14.14 -4.52 1.62
N VAL A 253 -14.02 -5.12 0.44
CA VAL A 253 -13.17 -4.63 -0.64
C VAL A 253 -13.89 -3.46 -1.30
N LEU A 254 -13.22 -2.31 -1.35
CA LEU A 254 -13.73 -1.06 -1.92
C LEU A 254 -13.00 -0.68 -3.22
N GLY A 255 -11.82 -1.24 -3.46
CA GLY A 255 -11.09 -1.08 -4.72
C GLY A 255 -10.11 -2.22 -4.91
N PHE A 256 -9.94 -2.64 -6.16
CA PHE A 256 -8.93 -3.62 -6.56
C PHE A 256 -8.60 -3.44 -8.03
N ALA A 257 -7.32 -3.30 -8.37
CA ALA A 257 -6.88 -3.32 -9.76
C ALA A 257 -5.40 -3.71 -9.88
N ARG A 258 -5.04 -4.20 -11.08
CA ARG A 258 -3.65 -4.25 -11.54
C ARG A 258 -3.24 -2.86 -12.03
N PHE A 259 -2.05 -2.38 -11.70
CA PHE A 259 -1.55 -1.07 -12.14
C PHE A 259 -0.14 -1.12 -12.77
N PHE A 260 0.51 -2.28 -12.73
CA PHE A 260 1.71 -2.61 -13.50
C PHE A 260 1.58 -4.05 -13.99
#